data_AF-A0A662UMC5-F1
#
_entry.id   AF-A0A662UMC5-F1
#
_cell.length_a   1.000
_cell.length_b   1.000
_cell.length_c   1.000
_cell.angle_alpha   90.00
_cell.angle_beta   90.00
_cell.angle_gamma   90.00
#
_symmetry.space_group_name_H-M   'P 1'
#
loop_
_entity.id
_entity.type
_entity.pdbx_description
1 polymer ?
#
loop_
_entity_poly.entity_id
_entity_poly.type
_entity_poly.pdbx_seq_one_letter_code
_entity_poly.pdbx_strand_id
1 'polypeptide(L)'
;MSAKYGFIEPDYTIPGNYNVTFNNPKTKPISLEILRKQVKEKKLYRYSRVIVLASKRYVEIVRKAFQGYNIRIEAPLEGLPIGKMLAKLKSMIEE
;
A
#
# COMPACT_ATOMS: atom_id res chain seq x y z
N MET A 1 3.33 0.99 -3.11
CA MET A 1 3.43 -0.40 -2.60
C MET A 1 3.23 -1.37 -3.76
N SER A 2 4.03 -2.43 -3.85
CA SER A 2 3.94 -3.49 -4.85
C SER A 2 3.45 -4.80 -4.22
N ALA A 3 2.65 -5.59 -4.94
CA ALA A 3 2.25 -6.93 -4.48
C ALA A 3 3.38 -7.97 -4.50
N LYS A 4 4.46 -7.72 -5.24
CA LYS A 4 5.64 -8.59 -5.29
C LYS A 4 6.73 -8.15 -4.32
N TYR A 5 6.96 -6.84 -4.20
CA TYR A 5 8.10 -6.28 -3.46
C TYR A 5 7.71 -5.56 -2.16
N GLY A 6 6.43 -5.34 -1.91
CA GLY A 6 5.95 -4.67 -0.71
C GLY A 6 6.16 -3.15 -0.72
N PHE A 7 6.62 -2.60 0.39
CA PHE A 7 6.97 -1.18 0.50
C PHE A 7 8.28 -0.93 -0.25
N ILE A 8 8.24 -0.10 -1.28
CA ILE A 8 9.37 0.27 -2.13
C ILE A 8 9.51 1.78 -2.13
N GLU A 9 10.75 2.26 -2.24
CA GLU A 9 11.00 3.69 -2.43
C GLU A 9 10.54 4.13 -3.83
N PRO A 10 10.18 5.40 -4.03
CA PRO A 10 9.76 5.91 -5.34
C PRO A 10 10.80 5.73 -6.45
N ASP A 11 12.08 5.78 -6.11
CA ASP A 11 13.23 5.66 -7.01
C ASP A 11 13.71 4.20 -7.20
N TYR A 12 13.08 3.22 -6.53
CA TYR A 12 13.43 1.82 -6.70
C TYR A 12 13.10 1.33 -8.12
N THR A 13 14.14 0.95 -8.87
CA THR A 13 13.99 0.38 -10.22
C THR A 13 13.52 -1.06 -10.13
N ILE A 14 12.35 -1.33 -10.72
CA ILE A 14 11.80 -2.68 -10.78
C ILE A 14 12.58 -3.47 -11.86
N PRO A 15 13.22 -4.61 -11.51
CA PRO A 15 14.17 -5.29 -12.40
C PRO A 15 13.53 -5.96 -13.62
N GLY A 16 12.20 -6.03 -13.68
CA GLY A 16 11.48 -6.59 -14.81
C GLY A 16 9.98 -6.68 -14.54
N ASN A 17 9.23 -6.95 -15.60
CA ASN A 17 7.78 -7.10 -15.53
C ASN A 17 7.36 -8.20 -14.56
N TYR A 18 6.21 -8.03 -13.93
CA TYR A 18 5.62 -9.04 -13.06
C TYR A 18 4.09 -8.95 -13.06
N ASN A 19 3.45 -10.11 -12.94
CA ASN A 19 1.99 -10.24 -12.85
C ASN A 19 1.62 -10.81 -11.47
N VAL A 20 1.83 -10.01 -10.42
CA VAL A 20 1.56 -10.38 -9.02
C VAL A 20 0.50 -9.46 -8.44
N THR A 21 -0.49 -10.04 -7.76
CA THR A 21 -1.59 -9.30 -7.17
C THR A 21 -2.05 -9.91 -5.85
N PHE A 22 -2.45 -9.04 -4.92
CA PHE A 22 -3.06 -9.45 -3.66
C PHE A 22 -4.48 -10.02 -3.80
N ASN A 23 -5.08 -9.91 -4.99
CA ASN A 23 -6.40 -10.48 -5.32
C ASN A 23 -6.32 -11.96 -5.71
N ASN A 24 -5.14 -12.47 -6.07
CA ASN A 24 -4.96 -13.84 -6.51
C ASN A 24 -3.76 -14.48 -5.80
N PRO A 25 -4.01 -15.34 -4.78
CA PRO A 25 -2.95 -16.03 -4.05
C PRO A 25 -2.03 -16.89 -4.93
N LYS A 26 -2.52 -17.40 -6.08
CA LYS A 26 -1.70 -18.19 -7.02
C LYS A 26 -0.55 -17.39 -7.63
N THR A 27 -0.67 -16.06 -7.65
CA THR A 27 0.41 -15.17 -8.10
C THR A 27 1.52 -14.98 -7.07
N LYS A 28 1.40 -15.64 -5.91
CA LYS A 28 2.38 -15.63 -4.79
C LYS A 28 2.75 -14.20 -4.36
N PRO A 29 1.77 -13.39 -3.93
CA PRO A 29 2.06 -12.06 -3.39
C PRO A 29 2.94 -12.16 -2.14
N ILE A 30 3.69 -11.09 -1.89
CA ILE A 30 4.53 -10.93 -0.70
C ILE A 30 3.71 -11.17 0.57
N SER A 31 4.29 -11.89 1.54
CA SER A 31 3.59 -12.28 2.76
C SER A 31 3.43 -11.09 3.72
N LEU A 32 2.43 -11.18 4.60
CA LEU A 32 2.23 -10.20 5.67
C LEU A 32 3.41 -10.12 6.64
N GLU A 33 4.09 -11.24 6.89
CA GLU A 33 5.28 -11.28 7.74
C GLU A 33 6.41 -10.43 7.15
N ILE A 34 6.67 -10.56 5.85
CA ILE A 34 7.70 -9.75 5.17
C ILE A 34 7.29 -8.27 5.17
N LEU A 35 6.02 -7.95 4.94
CA LEU A 35 5.53 -6.57 5.00
C LEU A 35 5.72 -5.95 6.40
N ARG A 36 5.43 -6.70 7.47
CA ARG A 36 5.67 -6.25 8.86
C ARG A 36 7.16 -6.02 9.13
N LYS A 37 8.01 -6.91 8.62
CA LYS A 37 9.46 -6.75 8.69
C LYS A 37 9.91 -5.48 7.98
N GLN A 38 9.39 -5.21 6.77
CA GLN A 38 9.66 -3.97 6.04
C GLN A 38 9.23 -2.71 6.79
N VAL A 39 8.05 -2.72 7.45
CA VAL A 39 7.61 -1.58 8.28
C VAL A 39 8.67 -1.24 9.34
N LYS A 40 9.26 -2.26 9.97
CA LYS A 40 10.32 -2.08 10.96
C LYS A 40 11.65 -1.65 10.34
N GLU A 41 12.14 -2.37 9.33
CA GLU A 41 13.46 -2.13 8.72
C GLU A 41 13.53 -0.76 8.04
N LYS A 42 12.46 -0.37 7.34
CA LYS A 42 12.35 0.95 6.70
C LYS A 42 11.92 2.05 7.67
N LYS A 43 11.76 1.73 8.96
CA LYS A 43 11.35 2.66 10.02
C LYS A 43 10.05 3.40 9.71
N LEU A 44 9.15 2.78 8.93
CA LEU A 44 7.86 3.37 8.56
C LEU A 44 6.95 3.55 9.78
N TYR A 45 7.18 2.77 10.84
CA TYR A 45 6.46 2.89 12.09
C TYR A 45 6.70 4.22 12.83
N ARG A 46 7.70 5.00 12.44
CA ARG A 46 8.02 6.29 13.08
C ARG A 46 7.07 7.41 12.69
N TYR A 47 6.32 7.25 11.61
CA TYR A 47 5.35 8.24 11.17
C TYR A 47 4.07 8.11 11.99
N SER A 48 3.55 9.23 12.49
CA SER A 48 2.28 9.28 13.23
C SER A 48 1.06 9.09 12.32
N ARG A 49 1.22 9.36 11.02
CA ARG A 49 0.15 9.29 10.01
C ARG A 49 0.66 8.63 8.73
N VAL A 50 -0.14 7.72 8.19
CA VAL A 50 0.09 7.05 6.90
C VAL A 50 -1.15 7.23 6.03
N ILE A 51 -0.98 7.86 4.87
CA ILE A 51 -2.06 8.06 3.90
C ILE A 51 -1.91 7.01 2.79
N VAL A 52 -2.96 6.22 2.56
CA VAL A 52 -2.98 5.13 1.59
C VAL A 52 -3.92 5.49 0.45
N LEU A 53 -3.33 5.83 -0.69
CA LEU A 53 -4.05 6.13 -1.93
C LEU A 53 -4.19 4.87 -2.78
N ALA A 54 -5.01 3.92 -2.32
CA ALA A 54 -5.16 2.63 -3.00
C ALA A 54 -6.56 2.02 -2.84
N SER A 55 -6.81 0.95 -3.59
CA SER A 55 -8.03 0.16 -3.45
C SER A 55 -8.15 -0.50 -2.08
N LYS A 56 -9.38 -0.86 -1.70
CA LYS A 56 -9.71 -1.49 -0.40
C LYS A 56 -8.77 -2.65 -0.05
N ARG A 57 -8.45 -3.51 -1.02
CA ARG A 57 -7.57 -4.67 -0.80
C ARG A 57 -6.18 -4.26 -0.31
N TYR A 58 -5.60 -3.24 -0.93
CA TYR A 58 -4.28 -2.75 -0.54
C TYR A 58 -4.33 -2.05 0.82
N VAL A 59 -5.39 -1.29 1.09
CA VAL A 59 -5.61 -0.63 2.38
C VAL A 59 -5.67 -1.66 3.52
N GLU A 60 -6.42 -2.74 3.37
CA GLU A 60 -6.50 -3.83 4.36
C GLU A 60 -5.12 -4.43 4.66
N ILE A 61 -4.29 -4.60 3.64
CA ILE A 61 -2.94 -5.17 3.78
C ILE A 61 -2.03 -4.19 4.52
N VAL A 62 -2.08 -2.90 4.19
CA VAL A 62 -1.34 -1.87 4.91
C VAL A 62 -1.77 -1.85 6.39
N ARG A 63 -3.07 -1.85 6.69
CA ARG A 63 -3.56 -1.92 8.08
C ARG A 63 -3.01 -3.12 8.84
N LYS A 64 -2.97 -4.31 8.21
CA LYS A 64 -2.41 -5.52 8.82
C LYS A 64 -0.88 -5.49 8.97
N ALA A 65 -0.18 -4.83 8.05
CA ALA A 65 1.27 -4.67 8.10
C ALA A 65 1.71 -3.71 9.22
N PHE A 66 0.91 -2.69 9.50
CA PHE A 66 1.14 -1.72 10.58
C PHE A 66 0.45 -2.09 11.90
N GLN A 67 -0.23 -3.23 11.97
CA GLN A 67 -0.88 -3.69 13.19
C GLN A 67 0.14 -3.80 14.34
N GLY A 68 -0.21 -3.22 15.49
CA GLY A 68 0.66 -3.16 16.68
C GLY A 68 1.44 -1.85 16.83
N TYR A 69 1.40 -0.96 15.82
CA TYR A 69 1.95 0.40 15.93
C TYR A 69 0.83 1.43 16.16
N ASN A 70 1.12 2.46 16.96
CA ASN A 70 0.19 3.56 17.21
C ASN A 70 0.23 4.59 16.06
N ILE A 71 -0.39 4.25 14.93
CA ILE A 71 -0.33 5.04 13.69
C ILE A 71 -1.74 5.27 13.15
N ARG A 72 -2.00 6.51 12.74
CA ARG A 72 -3.25 6.86 12.08
C ARG A 72 -3.17 6.53 10.59
N ILE A 73 -3.88 5.49 10.15
CA ILE A 73 -3.96 5.09 8.75
C ILE A 73 -5.22 5.69 8.12
N GLU A 74 -5.03 6.53 7.12
CA GLU A 74 -6.11 7.16 6.36
C GLU A 74 -6.14 6.64 4.93
N ALA A 75 -7.32 6.33 4.43
CA ALA A 75 -7.50 5.78 3.09
C ALA A 75 -8.62 6.53 2.37
N PRO A 76 -8.37 7.76 1.89
CA PRO A 76 -9.42 8.63 1.37
C PRO A 76 -10.07 8.11 0.08
N LEU A 77 -9.48 7.10 -0.56
CA LEU A 77 -9.93 6.48 -1.79
C LEU A 77 -10.57 5.09 -1.57
N GLU A 78 -10.58 4.60 -0.34
CA GLU A 78 -11.08 3.26 -0.02
C GLU A 78 -12.54 3.10 -0.45
N GLY A 79 -12.83 1.96 -1.09
CA GLY A 79 -14.20 1.61 -1.52
C GLY A 79 -14.69 2.31 -2.78
N LEU A 80 -13.94 3.27 -3.34
CA LEU A 80 -14.31 3.92 -4.59
C LEU A 80 -13.99 3.00 -5.80
N PRO A 81 -14.89 2.93 -6.79
CA PRO A 81 -14.56 2.38 -8.11
C PRO A 81 -13.39 3.15 -8.75
N ILE A 82 -12.62 2.48 -9.62
CA ILE A 82 -11.40 3.05 -10.22
C ILE A 82 -11.61 4.43 -10.86
N GLY A 83 -12.71 4.62 -11.61
CA GLY A 83 -13.02 5.92 -12.23
C GLY A 83 -13.25 7.03 -11.20
N LYS A 84 -14.00 6.75 -10.13
CA LYS A 84 -14.23 7.72 -9.04
C LYS A 84 -12.96 7.99 -8.23
N MET A 85 -12.10 6.98 -8.07
CA MET A 85 -10.81 7.11 -7.41
C MET A 85 -9.89 8.07 -8.18
N LEU A 86 -9.80 7.92 -9.50
CA LEU A 86 -9.02 8.83 -10.36
C LEU A 86 -9.57 10.25 -10.34
N ALA A 87 -10.89 10.42 -10.41
CA ALA A 87 -11.52 11.73 -10.33
C ALA A 87 -11.22 12.43 -8.99
N LYS A 88 -11.34 11.71 -7.88
CA LYS A 88 -11.04 12.24 -6.53
C LYS A 88 -9.55 12.53 -6.33
N LEU A 89 -8.66 11.72 -6.90
CA LEU A 89 -7.22 12.00 -6.90
C LEU A 89 -6.91 13.29 -7.65
N LYS A 90 -7.53 13.51 -8.81
CA LYS A 90 -7.35 14.72 -9.61
C LYS A 90 -7.77 15.97 -8.83
N SER A 91 -8.95 15.93 -8.19
CA SER A 91 -9.43 17.06 -7.40
C SER A 91 -8.57 17.38 -6.17
N MET A 92 -7.83 16.41 -5.63
CA MET A 92 -6.90 16.63 -4.51
C MET A 92 -5.57 17.28 -4.91
N ILE A 93 -5.21 17.23 -6.21
CA ILE A 93 -3.96 17.79 -6.72
C ILE A 93 -4.19 19.20 -7.27
N GLU A 94 -5.40 19.46 -7.79
CA GLU A 94 -5.79 20.76 -8.36
C GLU A 94 -6.19 21.80 -7.28
N GLU A 95 -6.10 21.45 -5.99
CA GLU A 95 -6.40 22.29 -4.83
C GLU A 95 -5.11 22.65 -4.08
#